data_AF-A0A315ZV26-F1
#
_entry.id   AF-A0A315ZV26-F1
#
_cell.length_a   1.000
_cell.length_b   1.000
_cell.length_c   1.000
_cell.angle_alpha   90.00
_cell.angle_beta   90.00
_cell.angle_gamma   90.00
#
_symmetry.space_group_name_H-M   'P 1'
#
loop_
_entity.id
_entity.type
_entity.pdbx_description
1 polymer ?
#
loop_
_entity_poly.entity_id
_entity_poly.type
_entity_poly.pdbx_seq_one_letter_code
_entity_poly.pdbx_strand_id
1 'polypeptide(L)'
;MRPIKVRPTVINIPFVDEQGNELLVLYFDRSDENVNNFKNIIPKLEEKIKEIDENPEFDIDEKEFMTELTDSFLGAGAFEQICSINNSVFTASKYVFQIAIGIKEEIEEEDKRAVFDKYK
;
A
#
# COMPACT_ATOMS: atom_id res chain seq x y z
N MET A 1 -29.15 21.21 -10.70
CA MET A 1 -28.51 20.01 -10.09
C MET A 1 -27.01 20.20 -10.14
N ARG A 2 -26.29 19.94 -9.05
CA ARG A 2 -24.81 19.85 -9.11
C ARG A 2 -24.46 18.51 -9.78
N PRO A 3 -23.50 18.46 -10.72
CA PRO A 3 -23.10 17.21 -11.34
C PRO A 3 -22.54 16.26 -10.26
N ILE A 4 -23.03 15.02 -10.24
CA ILE A 4 -22.47 13.95 -9.40
C ILE A 4 -21.14 13.58 -10.04
N LYS A 5 -20.03 13.95 -9.40
CA LYS A 5 -18.71 13.45 -9.79
C LYS A 5 -18.55 12.06 -9.20
N VAL A 6 -18.52 11.06 -10.07
CA VAL A 6 -18.12 9.70 -9.69
C VAL A 6 -16.68 9.76 -9.25
N ARG A 7 -16.39 9.27 -8.04
CA ARG A 7 -15.02 9.19 -7.52
C ARG A 7 -14.38 7.91 -8.04
N PRO A 8 -13.08 7.92 -8.39
CA PRO A 8 -12.36 6.70 -8.69
C PRO A 8 -12.43 5.76 -7.48
N THR A 9 -12.82 4.52 -7.71
CA THR A 9 -12.87 3.47 -6.68
C THR A 9 -11.50 2.84 -6.44
N VAL A 10 -10.46 3.33 -7.12
CA VAL A 10 -9.11 2.77 -7.10
C VAL A 10 -8.06 3.87 -6.98
N ILE A 11 -7.01 3.59 -6.21
CA ILE A 11 -5.76 4.35 -6.22
C ILE A 11 -4.80 3.65 -7.17
N ASN A 12 -4.31 4.37 -8.18
CA ASN A 12 -3.34 3.85 -9.13
C ASN A 12 -1.92 4.14 -8.62
N ILE A 13 -1.08 3.12 -8.65
CA ILE A 13 0.30 3.19 -8.17
C ILE A 13 1.22 2.84 -9.35
N PRO A 14 1.61 3.83 -10.16
CA PRO A 14 2.45 3.60 -11.32
C PRO A 14 3.92 3.46 -10.92
N PHE A 15 4.58 2.44 -11.47
CA PHE A 15 6.02 2.29 -11.49
C PHE A 15 6.52 2.78 -12.84
N VAL A 16 7.33 3.82 -12.85
CA VAL A 16 7.87 4.43 -14.06
C VAL A 16 9.39 4.33 -14.09
N ASP A 17 9.96 4.20 -15.29
CA ASP A 17 11.41 4.29 -15.48
C ASP A 17 11.90 5.75 -15.47
N GLU A 18 13.21 5.93 -15.62
CA GLU A 18 13.85 7.26 -15.64
C GLU A 18 13.39 8.15 -16.82
N GLN A 19 12.76 7.57 -17.84
CA GLN A 19 12.23 8.26 -19.01
C GLN A 19 10.72 8.53 -18.88
N GLY A 20 10.10 8.09 -17.79
CA GLY A 20 8.66 8.22 -17.55
C GLY A 20 7.82 7.16 -18.25
N ASN A 21 8.42 6.09 -18.78
CA ASN A 21 7.67 4.98 -19.33
C ASN A 21 7.11 4.11 -18.19
N GLU A 22 5.84 3.76 -18.29
CA GLU A 22 5.16 2.91 -17.32
C GLU A 22 5.63 1.45 -17.45
N LEU A 23 6.15 0.90 -16.36
CA LEU A 23 6.63 -0.48 -16.26
C LEU A 23 5.56 -1.41 -15.66
N LEU A 24 4.81 -0.89 -14.68
CA LEU A 24 3.76 -1.60 -13.95
C LEU A 24 2.80 -0.58 -13.33
N VAL A 25 1.54 -0.96 -13.20
CA VAL A 25 0.58 -0.22 -12.36
C VAL A 25 -0.04 -1.20 -11.40
N LEU A 26 0.12 -0.92 -10.10
CA LEU A 26 -0.63 -1.59 -9.06
C LEU A 26 -1.89 -0.78 -8.74
N TYR A 27 -2.90 -1.47 -8.24
CA TYR A 27 -4.20 -0.87 -7.93
C TYR A 27 -4.58 -1.21 -6.50
N PHE A 28 -4.93 -0.19 -5.73
CA PHE A 28 -5.58 -0.36 -4.44
C PHE A 28 -7.07 -0.06 -4.59
N ASP A 29 -7.92 -1.06 -4.38
CA ASP A 29 -9.38 -0.87 -4.37
C ASP A 29 -9.81 -0.21 -3.05
N ARG A 30 -10.57 0.88 -3.18
CA ARG A 30 -11.01 1.77 -2.10
C ARG A 30 -12.38 1.41 -1.55
N SER A 31 -12.86 0.20 -1.80
CA SER A 31 -14.04 -0.30 -1.11
C SER A 31 -13.85 -0.19 0.41
N ASP A 32 -14.95 0.08 1.14
CA ASP A 32 -14.92 0.22 2.60
C ASP A 32 -14.27 -1.00 3.27
N GLU A 33 -14.50 -2.19 2.73
CA GLU A 33 -13.90 -3.45 3.17
C GLU A 33 -12.36 -3.38 3.10
N ASN A 34 -11.81 -3.00 1.95
CA ASN A 34 -10.36 -2.94 1.75
C ASN A 34 -9.69 -1.81 2.53
N VAL A 35 -10.35 -0.65 2.64
CA VAL A 35 -9.86 0.46 3.49
C VAL A 35 -9.81 0.03 4.96
N ASN A 36 -10.86 -0.63 5.46
CA ASN A 36 -10.87 -1.14 6.82
C ASN A 36 -9.83 -2.24 7.04
N ASN A 37 -9.68 -3.16 6.08
CA ASN A 37 -8.63 -4.18 6.11
C ASN A 37 -7.24 -3.53 6.19
N PHE A 38 -6.97 -2.57 5.31
CA PHE A 38 -5.71 -1.83 5.27
C PHE A 38 -5.41 -1.10 6.60
N LYS A 39 -6.39 -0.40 7.17
CA LYS A 39 -6.27 0.26 8.49
C LYS A 39 -5.90 -0.72 9.62
N ASN A 40 -6.29 -2.00 9.51
CA ASN A 40 -5.95 -3.04 10.48
C ASN A 40 -4.59 -3.71 10.22
N ILE A 41 -4.11 -3.70 8.98
CA ILE A 41 -2.83 -4.32 8.58
C ILE A 41 -1.64 -3.42 8.96
N ILE A 42 -1.76 -2.11 8.80
CA ILE A 42 -0.65 -1.16 9.05
C ILE A 42 -0.11 -1.22 10.49
N PRO A 43 -0.95 -1.22 11.55
CA PRO A 43 -0.43 -1.36 12.92
C PRO A 43 0.26 -2.71 13.15
N LYS A 44 -0.25 -3.80 12.56
CA LYS A 44 0.37 -5.13 12.66
C LYS A 44 1.73 -5.17 11.98
N LEU A 45 1.88 -4.43 10.88
CA LEU A 45 3.15 -4.26 10.19
C LEU A 45 4.16 -3.50 11.07
N GLU A 46 3.74 -2.38 11.66
CA GLU A 46 4.57 -1.61 12.60
C GLU A 46 5.00 -2.46 13.81
N GLU A 47 4.09 -3.24 14.39
CA GLU A 47 4.40 -4.17 15.49
C GLU A 47 5.40 -5.26 15.09
N LYS A 48 5.22 -5.88 13.92
CA LYS A 48 6.09 -6.96 13.45
C LYS A 48 7.49 -6.47 13.07
N ILE A 49 7.60 -5.25 12.51
CA ILE A 49 8.90 -4.61 12.28
C ILE A 49 9.61 -4.35 13.60
N LYS A 50 8.88 -3.85 14.60
CA LYS A 50 9.42 -3.61 15.93
C LYS A 50 9.89 -4.91 16.59
N GLU A 51 9.16 -6.00 16.44
CA GLU A 51 9.54 -7.33 16.95
C GLU A 51 10.84 -7.85 16.30
N ILE A 52 11.02 -7.62 14.99
CA ILE A 52 12.26 -7.94 14.26
C ILE A 52 13.43 -7.09 14.76
N ASP A 53 13.23 -5.78 14.90
CA ASP A 53 14.26 -4.86 15.40
C ASP A 53 14.69 -5.21 16.83
N GLU A 54 13.75 -5.67 17.67
CA GLU A 54 14.00 -6.08 19.06
C GLU A 54 14.64 -7.48 19.16
N ASN A 55 14.54 -8.32 18.12
CA ASN A 55 15.06 -9.69 18.09
C ASN A 55 15.90 -9.94 16.81
N PRO A 56 17.16 -9.49 16.75
CA PRO A 56 18.00 -9.61 15.56
C PRO A 56 18.39 -11.05 15.18
N GLU A 57 18.12 -12.04 16.05
CA GLU A 57 18.30 -13.48 15.75
C GLU A 57 17.02 -14.13 15.17
N PHE A 58 15.95 -13.36 15.00
CA PHE A 58 14.67 -13.85 14.50
C PHE A 58 14.77 -14.11 12.99
N ASP A 59 14.86 -15.38 12.62
CA ASP A 59 14.93 -15.84 11.23
C ASP A 59 13.54 -15.75 10.60
N ILE A 60 13.25 -14.63 9.92
CA ILE A 60 12.05 -14.48 9.11
C ILE A 60 12.43 -14.68 7.65
N ASP A 61 11.65 -15.50 6.94
CA ASP A 61 11.61 -15.41 5.49
C ASP A 61 11.00 -14.06 5.08
N GLU A 62 11.87 -13.06 4.92
CA GLU A 62 11.49 -11.69 4.55
C GLU A 62 10.63 -11.70 3.28
N LYS A 63 10.91 -12.60 2.33
CA LYS A 63 10.18 -12.67 1.07
C LYS A 63 8.77 -13.18 1.29
N GLU A 64 8.60 -14.26 2.05
CA GLU A 64 7.26 -14.78 2.38
C GLU A 64 6.45 -13.74 3.14
N PHE A 65 7.04 -13.12 4.16
CA PHE A 65 6.38 -12.08 4.94
C PHE A 65 5.92 -10.89 4.09
N MET A 66 6.81 -10.39 3.21
CA MET A 66 6.49 -9.27 2.34
C MET A 66 5.49 -9.64 1.25
N THR A 67 5.46 -10.91 0.81
CA THR A 67 4.45 -11.42 -0.12
C THR A 67 3.07 -11.39 0.54
N GLU A 68 2.93 -12.02 1.71
CA GLU A 68 1.66 -12.03 2.46
C GLU A 68 1.15 -10.62 2.75
N LEU A 69 2.06 -9.74 3.20
CA LEU A 69 1.73 -8.36 3.51
C LEU A 69 1.23 -7.61 2.27
N THR A 70 2.01 -7.61 1.19
CA THR A 70 1.68 -6.84 -0.01
C THR A 70 0.38 -7.35 -0.63
N ASP A 71 0.24 -8.68 -0.72
CA ASP A 71 -0.91 -9.31 -1.34
C ASP A 71 -2.19 -9.07 -0.54
N SER A 72 -2.09 -8.86 0.78
CA SER A 72 -3.24 -8.57 1.65
C SER A 72 -3.96 -7.26 1.33
N PHE A 73 -3.30 -6.30 0.65
CA PHE A 73 -3.91 -5.02 0.31
C PHE A 73 -3.79 -4.61 -1.17
N LEU A 74 -2.82 -5.15 -1.92
CA LEU A 74 -2.69 -4.92 -3.37
C LEU A 74 -3.18 -6.09 -4.22
N GLY A 75 -3.59 -7.20 -3.58
CA GLY A 75 -4.05 -8.40 -4.26
C GLY A 75 -2.92 -9.40 -4.56
N ALA A 76 -3.32 -10.63 -4.85
CA ALA A 76 -2.39 -11.75 -5.02
C ALA A 76 -1.33 -11.51 -6.11
N GLY A 77 -0.07 -11.82 -5.79
CA GLY A 77 1.08 -11.69 -6.69
C GLY A 77 1.62 -10.26 -6.83
N ALA A 78 1.11 -9.30 -6.07
CA ALA A 78 1.56 -7.91 -6.15
C ALA A 78 3.04 -7.79 -5.74
N PHE A 79 3.48 -8.51 -4.71
CA PHE A 79 4.89 -8.47 -4.32
C PHE A 79 5.83 -9.07 -5.38
N GLU A 80 5.39 -10.14 -6.04
CA GLU A 80 6.14 -10.78 -7.12
C GLU A 80 6.29 -9.84 -8.32
N GLN A 81 5.23 -9.08 -8.65
CA GLN A 81 5.29 -8.07 -9.69
C GLN A 81 6.29 -6.97 -9.35
N ILE A 82 6.33 -6.49 -8.10
CA ILE A 82 7.34 -5.52 -7.64
C ILE A 82 8.75 -6.13 -7.75
N CYS A 83 8.94 -7.36 -7.29
CA CYS A 83 10.21 -8.08 -7.39
C CYS A 83 10.66 -8.31 -8.84
N SER A 84 9.73 -8.41 -9.80
CA SER A 84 10.07 -8.58 -11.22
C SER A 84 10.74 -7.34 -11.83
N ILE A 85 10.46 -6.15 -11.26
CA ILE A 85 11.09 -4.89 -11.64
C ILE A 85 12.45 -4.76 -10.93
N ASN A 86 12.53 -5.21 -9.68
CA ASN A 86 13.75 -5.16 -8.88
C ASN A 86 14.00 -6.48 -8.15
N ASN A 87 15.00 -7.24 -8.61
CA ASN A 87 15.34 -8.57 -8.07
C ASN A 87 15.81 -8.57 -6.59
N SER A 88 15.98 -7.40 -5.97
CA SER A 88 16.33 -7.28 -4.55
C SER A 88 15.06 -7.25 -3.70
N VAL A 89 14.86 -8.28 -2.87
CA VAL A 89 13.76 -8.35 -1.88
C VAL A 89 13.76 -7.10 -1.00
N PHE A 90 14.92 -6.73 -0.45
CA PHE A 90 15.07 -5.53 0.37
C PHE A 90 14.62 -4.23 -0.34
N THR A 91 14.93 -4.10 -1.64
CA THR A 91 14.52 -2.91 -2.40
C THR A 91 13.02 -2.95 -2.71
N ALA A 92 12.49 -4.12 -3.08
CA ALA A 92 11.06 -4.33 -3.26
C ALA A 92 10.28 -4.01 -1.98
N SER A 93 10.78 -4.41 -0.81
CA SER A 93 10.19 -4.10 0.49
C SER A 93 10.05 -2.60 0.70
N LYS A 94 11.06 -1.80 0.36
CA LYS A 94 10.99 -0.34 0.45
C LYS A 94 9.88 0.25 -0.41
N TYR A 95 9.67 -0.27 -1.62
CA TYR A 95 8.55 0.18 -2.46
C TYR A 95 7.21 -0.14 -1.80
N VAL A 96 7.04 -1.35 -1.25
CA VAL A 96 5.83 -1.72 -0.51
C VAL A 96 5.56 -0.76 0.64
N PHE A 97 6.58 -0.40 1.42
CA PHE A 97 6.44 0.59 2.49
C PHE A 97 6.01 1.97 2.00
N GLN A 98 6.61 2.46 0.91
CA GLN A 98 6.25 3.75 0.33
C GLN A 98 4.79 3.75 -0.18
N ILE A 99 4.37 2.65 -0.79
CA ILE A 99 2.99 2.47 -1.26
C ILE A 99 2.02 2.49 -0.07
N ALA A 100 2.32 1.73 0.98
CA ALA A 100 1.51 1.68 2.18
C ALA A 100 1.36 3.08 2.83
N ILE A 101 2.45 3.84 2.93
CA ILE A 101 2.40 5.22 3.43
C ILE A 101 1.53 6.09 2.53
N GLY A 102 1.72 6.03 1.21
CA GLY A 102 0.94 6.82 0.25
C GLY A 102 -0.57 6.54 0.32
N ILE A 103 -0.95 5.26 0.41
CA ILE A 103 -2.37 4.86 0.58
C ILE A 103 -2.93 5.40 1.89
N LYS A 104 -2.18 5.29 3.00
CA LYS A 104 -2.59 5.81 4.32
C LYS A 104 -2.82 7.32 4.27
N GLU A 105 -1.87 8.08 3.72
CA GLU A 105 -1.97 9.54 3.60
C GLU A 105 -3.16 9.95 2.75
N GLU A 106 -3.42 9.26 1.64
CA GLU A 106 -4.56 9.55 0.77
C GLU A 106 -5.90 9.30 1.47
N ILE A 107 -6.02 8.20 2.22
CA ILE A 107 -7.21 7.91 3.03
C ILE A 107 -7.42 8.96 4.13
N GLU A 108 -6.36 9.35 4.84
CA GLU A 108 -6.45 10.36 5.91
C GLU A 108 -6.81 11.75 5.39
N GLU A 109 -6.26 12.17 4.25
CA GLU A 109 -6.62 13.42 3.56
C GLU A 109 -8.11 13.45 3.21
N GLU A 110 -8.66 12.33 2.77
CA GLU A 110 -10.08 12.21 2.47
C GLU A 110 -10.97 12.26 3.70
N ASP A 111 -10.61 11.53 4.76
CA ASP A 111 -11.34 11.55 6.04
C ASP A 111 -11.40 12.99 6.58
N LYS A 112 -10.28 13.74 6.49
CA LYS A 112 -10.24 15.18 6.83
C LYS A 112 -11.17 16.00 5.95
N ARG A 113 -11.10 15.85 4.62
CA ARG A 113 -11.98 16.59 3.69
C ARG A 113 -13.47 16.33 3.93
N ALA A 114 -13.83 15.07 4.20
CA ALA A 114 -15.21 14.68 4.51
C ALA A 114 -15.72 15.38 5.79
N VAL A 115 -14.86 15.49 6.81
CA VAL A 115 -15.18 16.25 8.03
C VAL A 115 -15.37 17.73 7.69
N PHE A 116 -14.45 18.36 6.96
CA PHE A 116 -14.57 19.79 6.59
C PHE A 116 -15.82 20.09 5.76
N ASP A 117 -16.19 19.23 4.82
CA ASP A 117 -17.40 19.39 3.99
C ASP A 117 -18.68 19.22 4.82
N LYS A 118 -18.66 18.44 5.90
CA LYS A 118 -19.82 18.26 6.81
C LYS A 118 -20.12 19.51 7.64
N TYR A 119 -19.12 20.34 7.90
CA TYR A 119 -19.24 21.57 8.71
C TYR A 119 -19.31 22.86 7.86
N LYS A 120 -19.54 22.72 6.55
CA LYS A 120 -19.67 23.81 5.58
C LYS A 120 -21.11 23.99 5.13
#